data_AF-A0A7X9ZMM7-F1
#
_entry.id   AF-A0A7X9ZMM7-F1
#
_cell.length_a   1.000
_cell.length_b   1.000
_cell.length_c   1.000
_cell.angle_alpha   90.00
_cell.angle_beta   90.00
_cell.angle_gamma   90.00
#
_symmetry.space_group_name_H-M   'P 1'
#
loop_
_entity.id
_entity.type
_entity.pdbx_description
1 polymer ?
#
loop_
_entity_poly.entity_id
_entity_poly.type
_entity_poly.pdbx_seq_one_letter_code
_entity_poly.pdbx_strand_id
1 'polypeptide(L)'
;MLLSDPPASSAIVAAVQWLEGTLLGTIATTAAVIAVAWIGVMMLTGRVNVRSGATTILGCFILFGATSIVAGIRNTISGDENAMPPVADMSPPVVIPPVQVQNDPYAGASLRRP
;
A
#
# COMPACT_ATOMS: atom_id res chain seq x y z
N MET A 1 7.09 33.70 -7.76
CA MET A 1 5.93 33.36 -8.60
C MET A 1 5.87 31.85 -8.71
N LEU A 2 5.15 31.20 -7.79
CA LEU A 2 4.87 29.77 -7.82
C LEU A 2 3.46 29.65 -8.37
N LEU A 3 3.35 29.22 -9.62
CA LEU A 3 2.07 28.98 -10.28
C LEU A 3 1.50 27.71 -9.65
N SER A 4 0.42 27.84 -8.88
CA SER A 4 -0.35 26.71 -8.38
C SER A 4 -0.85 25.90 -9.58
N ASP A 5 -0.21 24.75 -9.81
CA ASP A 5 -0.64 23.78 -10.81
C ASP A 5 -2.11 23.39 -10.51
N PRO A 6 -3.02 23.41 -11.50
CA PRO A 6 -4.43 23.21 -11.25
C PRO A 6 -4.71 21.80 -10.71
N PRO A 7 -5.69 21.61 -9.80
CA PRO A 7 -6.04 20.29 -9.24
C PRO A 7 -6.39 19.24 -10.31
N ALA A 8 -6.75 19.66 -11.53
CA ALA A 8 -6.97 18.79 -12.68
C ALA A 8 -5.67 18.15 -13.21
N SER A 9 -4.54 18.85 -13.16
CA SER A 9 -3.23 18.32 -13.55
C SER A 9 -2.80 17.20 -12.60
N SER A 10 -3.11 17.32 -11.30
CA SER A 10 -2.88 16.27 -10.30
C SER A 10 -3.68 15.00 -10.60
N ALA A 11 -4.92 15.12 -11.10
CA ALA A 11 -5.76 13.97 -11.46
C ALA A 11 -5.30 13.28 -12.75
N ILE A 12 -4.86 14.04 -13.76
CA ILE A 12 -4.25 13.47 -14.98
C ILE A 12 -2.96 12.73 -14.61
N VAL A 13 -2.10 13.33 -13.79
CA VAL A 13 -0.84 12.69 -13.36
C VAL A 13 -1.12 11.41 -12.55
N ALA A 14 -2.10 11.43 -11.65
CA ALA A 14 -2.52 10.24 -10.90
C ALA A 14 -3.08 9.13 -11.83
N ALA A 15 -3.88 9.50 -12.83
CA ALA A 15 -4.39 8.56 -13.82
C ALA A 15 -3.26 7.97 -14.69
N VAL A 16 -2.28 8.78 -15.08
CA VAL A 16 -1.10 8.33 -15.85
C VAL A 16 -0.21 7.42 -15.00
N GLN A 17 -0.01 7.71 -13.71
CA GLN A 17 0.75 6.83 -12.82
C GLN A 17 0.05 5.49 -12.58
N TRP A 18 -1.28 5.48 -12.49
CA TRP A 18 -2.05 4.23 -12.43
C TRP A 18 -1.96 3.44 -13.75
N LEU A 19 -2.01 4.16 -14.88
CA LEU A 19 -1.87 3.58 -16.21
C LEU A 19 -0.46 3.00 -16.40
N GLU A 20 0.60 3.71 -16.01
CA GLU A 20 1.97 3.20 -15.98
C GLU A 20 2.07 1.96 -15.09
N GLY A 21 1.47 1.97 -13.90
CA GLY A 21 1.46 0.80 -13.00
C GLY A 21 0.78 -0.43 -13.62
N THR A 22 -0.30 -0.23 -14.38
CA THR A 22 -1.01 -1.32 -15.07
C THR A 22 -0.30 -1.78 -16.35
N LEU A 23 0.34 -0.87 -17.10
CA LEU A 23 1.15 -1.23 -18.27
C LEU A 23 2.45 -1.94 -17.87
N LEU A 24 3.19 -1.42 -16.89
CA LEU A 24 4.43 -2.02 -16.41
C LEU A 24 4.19 -3.33 -15.65
N GLY A 25 3.05 -3.48 -14.97
CA GLY A 25 2.73 -4.69 -14.21
C GLY A 25 1.97 -5.72 -15.03
N THR A 26 0.71 -5.43 -15.35
CA THR A 26 -0.23 -6.39 -15.94
C THR A 26 0.10 -6.68 -17.40
N ILE A 27 0.48 -5.66 -18.17
CA ILE A 27 0.81 -5.87 -19.59
C ILE A 27 2.18 -6.54 -19.75
N ALA A 28 3.17 -6.20 -18.91
CA ALA A 28 4.46 -6.89 -18.94
C ALA A 28 4.32 -8.39 -18.65
N THR A 29 3.51 -8.74 -17.66
CA THR A 29 3.29 -10.14 -17.29
C THR A 29 2.54 -10.90 -18.39
N THR A 30 1.50 -10.30 -18.98
CA THR A 30 0.75 -10.94 -20.07
C THR A 30 1.59 -11.07 -21.35
N ALA A 31 2.41 -10.07 -21.69
CA ALA A 31 3.33 -10.13 -22.83
C ALA A 31 4.38 -11.25 -22.68
N ALA A 32 4.94 -11.42 -21.48
CA ALA A 32 5.86 -12.52 -21.18
C ALA A 32 5.19 -13.90 -21.40
N VAL A 33 3.91 -14.05 -21.02
CA VAL A 33 3.14 -15.29 -21.20
C VAL A 33 2.84 -15.57 -22.67
N ILE A 34 2.52 -14.53 -23.45
CA ILE A 34 2.28 -14.65 -24.89
C ILE A 34 3.55 -15.11 -25.61
N ALA A 35 4.72 -14.61 -25.21
CA ALA A 35 6.01 -15.06 -25.75
C ALA A 35 6.28 -16.54 -25.40
N VAL A 36 6.00 -16.97 -24.17
CA VAL A 36 6.12 -18.38 -23.75
C VAL A 36 5.16 -19.29 -24.55
N ALA A 37 3.94 -18.84 -24.81
CA ALA A 37 2.97 -19.57 -25.63
C ALA A 37 3.46 -19.75 -27.07
N TRP A 38 4.07 -18.72 -27.67
CA TRP A 38 4.67 -18.80 -29.01
C TRP A 38 5.83 -19.80 -29.07
N ILE A 39 6.68 -19.85 -28.04
CA ILE A 39 7.79 -20.83 -27.94
C ILE A 39 7.24 -22.26 -27.80
N GLY A 40 6.17 -22.45 -27.02
CA GLY A 40 5.49 -23.73 -26.86
C GLY A 40 4.80 -24.23 -28.15
N VAL A 41 4.23 -23.32 -28.94
CA VAL A 41 3.64 -23.63 -30.25
C VAL A 41 4.72 -24.02 -31.27
N MET A 42 5.89 -23.37 -31.24
CA MET A 42 7.05 -23.77 -32.05
C MET A 42 7.50 -25.21 -31.75
N MET A 43 7.39 -25.67 -30.50
CA MET A 43 7.67 -27.04 -30.08
C MET A 43 6.61 -28.07 -30.51
N LEU A 44 5.36 -27.65 -30.78
CA LEU A 44 4.29 -28.48 -31.36
C LEU A 44 4.43 -28.67 -32.88
N THR A 45 5.29 -27.88 -33.54
CA THR A 45 5.37 -27.79 -35.00
C THR A 45 6.08 -28.98 -35.68
N GLY A 46 6.48 -30.02 -34.93
CA GLY A 46 6.73 -31.33 -35.54
C GLY A 46 7.73 -32.25 -34.82
N ARG A 47 7.20 -33.32 -34.21
CA ARG A 47 7.91 -34.55 -33.75
C ARG A 47 8.98 -34.42 -32.65
N VAL A 48 8.84 -33.48 -31.72
CA VAL A 48 9.72 -33.40 -30.54
C VAL A 48 9.08 -34.09 -29.33
N ASN A 49 9.84 -35.02 -28.74
CA ASN A 49 9.52 -35.81 -27.54
C ASN A 49 8.71 -35.05 -26.48
N VAL A 50 7.80 -35.76 -25.79
CA VAL A 50 7.00 -35.31 -24.62
C VAL A 50 7.80 -34.51 -23.57
N ARG A 51 9.12 -34.72 -23.52
CA ARG A 51 10.11 -33.95 -22.77
C ARG A 51 10.06 -32.43 -23.02
N SER A 52 9.78 -32.01 -24.25
CA SER A 52 9.62 -30.59 -24.62
C SER A 52 8.33 -29.97 -24.09
N GLY A 53 7.25 -30.76 -24.01
CA GLY A 53 6.00 -30.34 -23.37
C GLY A 53 6.17 -30.18 -21.85
N ALA A 54 6.81 -31.16 -21.20
CA ALA A 54 7.05 -31.14 -19.76
C ALA A 54 7.92 -29.94 -19.32
N THR A 55 8.98 -29.60 -20.08
CA THR A 55 9.83 -28.44 -19.74
C THR A 55 9.09 -27.11 -19.88
N THR A 56 8.12 -26.99 -20.79
CA THR A 56 7.32 -25.77 -20.97
C THR A 56 6.32 -25.59 -19.84
N ILE A 57 5.64 -26.67 -19.43
CA ILE A 57 4.72 -26.67 -18.27
C ILE A 57 5.47 -26.34 -16.98
N LEU A 58 6.65 -26.94 -16.78
CA LEU A 58 7.50 -26.65 -15.62
C LEU A 58 7.99 -25.19 -15.63
N GLY A 59 8.39 -24.67 -16.79
CA GLY A 59 8.78 -23.27 -16.94
C GLY A 59 7.64 -22.28 -16.65
N CYS A 60 6.42 -22.59 -17.09
CA CYS A 60 5.21 -21.81 -16.77
C CYS A 60 4.95 -21.79 -15.24
N PHE A 61 5.04 -22.96 -14.59
CA PHE A 61 4.86 -23.07 -13.15
C PHE A 61 5.91 -22.29 -12.36
N ILE A 62 7.17 -22.27 -12.81
CA ILE A 62 8.24 -21.52 -12.13
C ILE A 62 8.05 -20.01 -12.33
N LEU A 63 7.78 -19.52 -13.54
CA LEU A 63 7.60 -18.09 -13.81
C LEU A 63 6.41 -17.49 -13.05
N PHE A 64 5.25 -18.16 -13.06
CA PHE A 64 4.05 -17.68 -12.35
C PHE A 64 4.06 -18.05 -10.87
N GLY A 65 4.37 -19.30 -10.54
CA GLY A 65 4.32 -19.83 -9.18
C GLY A 65 5.36 -19.17 -8.28
N ALA A 66 6.61 -19.05 -8.75
CA ALA A 66 7.65 -18.40 -7.94
C ALA A 66 7.35 -16.91 -7.73
N THR A 67 6.89 -16.21 -8.77
CA THR A 67 6.53 -14.78 -8.66
C THR A 67 5.35 -14.58 -7.71
N SER A 68 4.32 -15.44 -7.76
CA SER A 68 3.19 -15.41 -6.82
C SER A 68 3.62 -15.66 -5.37
N ILE A 69 4.55 -16.59 -5.15
CA ILE A 69 5.08 -16.89 -3.81
C ILE A 69 5.89 -15.69 -3.28
N VAL A 70 6.76 -15.10 -4.11
CA VAL A 70 7.56 -13.92 -3.74
C VAL A 70 6.67 -12.72 -3.43
N ALA A 71 5.62 -12.48 -4.22
CA ALA A 71 4.65 -11.43 -3.94
C ALA A 71 3.96 -11.64 -2.58
N GLY A 72 3.55 -12.87 -2.27
CA GLY A 72 2.99 -13.22 -0.96
C GLY A 72 3.98 -12.98 0.19
N ILE A 73 5.24 -13.39 0.03
CA ILE A 73 6.29 -13.18 1.05
C ILE A 73 6.56 -11.69 1.26
N ARG A 74 6.72 -10.91 0.17
CA ARG A 74 6.93 -9.47 0.27
C ARG A 74 5.79 -8.77 1.00
N ASN A 75 4.55 -9.18 0.76
CA ASN A 75 3.39 -8.62 1.46
C ASN A 75 3.41 -8.89 2.97
N THR A 76 4.00 -10.02 3.41
CA THR A 76 4.19 -10.29 4.85
C THR A 76 5.34 -9.49 5.46
N ILE A 77 6.36 -9.13 4.69
CA ILE A 77 7.55 -8.39 5.16
C ILE A 77 7.29 -6.87 5.17
N SER A 78 6.58 -6.35 4.18
CA SER A 78 6.18 -4.93 4.09
C SER A 78 5.05 -4.53 5.06
N GLY A 79 4.56 -5.48 5.86
CA GLY A 79 3.35 -5.36 6.68
C GLY A 79 3.39 -4.35 7.84
N ASP A 80 4.49 -3.61 8.06
CA ASP A 80 4.63 -2.76 9.26
C ASP A 80 5.22 -1.35 9.02
N GLU A 81 5.40 -0.90 7.78
CA GLU A 81 5.86 0.49 7.51
C GLU A 81 4.71 1.51 7.45
N ASN A 82 3.48 1.06 7.25
CA ASN A 82 2.26 1.89 7.36
C ASN A 82 1.78 2.05 8.81
N ALA A 83 2.39 1.34 9.76
CA ALA A 83 2.19 1.53 11.19
C ALA A 83 3.10 2.64 11.74
N MET A 84 3.43 3.67 10.93
CA MET A 84 3.75 4.95 11.52
C MET A 84 2.53 5.29 12.38
N PRO A 85 2.66 5.33 13.73
CA PRO A 85 1.56 5.77 14.54
C PRO A 85 1.16 7.14 14.01
N PRO A 86 -0.15 7.46 13.89
CA PRO A 86 -0.51 8.84 13.68
C PRO A 86 0.27 9.63 14.72
N VAL A 87 1.06 10.61 14.29
CA VAL A 87 1.67 11.59 15.19
C VAL A 87 0.55 11.95 16.15
N ALA A 88 0.66 11.47 17.38
CA ALA A 88 -0.41 11.60 18.34
C ALA A 88 -0.68 13.10 18.37
N ASP A 89 -1.89 13.47 17.93
CA ASP A 89 -2.32 14.85 17.87
C ASP A 89 -1.89 15.46 19.18
N MET A 90 -0.93 16.38 19.12
CA MET A 90 -0.40 17.04 20.30
C MET A 90 -1.61 17.81 20.80
N SER A 91 -2.34 17.20 21.73
CA SER A 91 -3.54 17.79 22.30
C SER A 91 -3.14 19.20 22.69
N PRO A 92 -3.83 20.25 22.20
CA PRO A 92 -3.44 21.62 22.47
C PRO A 92 -3.25 21.75 23.97
N PRO A 93 -2.20 22.47 24.44
CA PRO A 93 -1.93 22.60 25.86
C PRO A 93 -3.24 23.01 26.54
N VAL A 94 -3.72 22.16 27.46
CA VAL A 94 -4.93 22.43 28.22
C VAL A 94 -4.75 23.82 28.82
N VAL A 95 -5.48 24.81 28.30
CA VAL A 95 -5.59 26.11 28.94
C VAL A 95 -6.29 25.81 30.25
N ILE A 96 -5.53 25.69 31.33
CA ILE A 96 -6.07 25.55 32.67
C ILE A 96 -6.88 26.83 32.89
N PRO A 97 -8.22 26.78 32.93
CA PRO A 97 -8.99 27.96 33.27
C PRO A 97 -8.54 28.41 34.66
N PRO A 98 -8.42 29.72 34.93
CA PRO A 98 -8.02 30.20 36.24
C PRO A 98 -8.94 29.53 37.26
N VAL A 99 -8.34 28.80 38.22
CA VAL A 99 -9.06 28.10 39.29
C VAL A 99 -10.09 29.09 39.82
N GLN A 100 -11.37 28.86 39.50
CA GLN A 100 -12.44 29.64 40.06
C GLN A 100 -12.34 29.31 41.55
N VAL A 101 -11.90 30.28 42.37
CA VAL A 101 -11.93 30.14 43.82
C VAL A 101 -13.40 30.01 44.16
N GLN A 102 -13.88 28.77 44.20
CA GLN A 102 -15.26 28.43 44.46
C GLN A 102 -15.49 28.75 45.92
N ASN A 103 -15.88 30.00 46.15
CA ASN A 103 -16.07 30.57 47.47
C ASN A 103 -17.38 30.02 48.02
N ASP A 104 -17.31 28.79 48.56
CA ASP A 104 -18.45 28.13 49.15
C ASP A 104 -18.95 28.95 50.34
N PRO A 105 -20.22 29.39 50.36
CA PRO A 105 -20.81 30.17 51.45
C PRO A 105 -20.74 29.53 52.85
N TYR A 106 -20.40 28.24 52.95
CA TYR A 106 -20.11 27.55 54.20
C TYR A 106 -18.69 27.81 54.75
N ALA A 107 -17.79 28.42 53.97
CA ALA A 107 -16.45 28.84 54.40
C ALA A 107 -16.48 29.91 55.51
N GLY A 108 -17.62 30.58 55.73
CA GLY A 108 -17.86 31.47 56.87
C GLY A 108 -18.42 30.78 58.13
N ALA A 109 -18.95 29.56 58.03
CA ALA A 109 -19.52 28.83 59.16
C ALA A 109 -18.47 28.05 59.97
N SER A 110 -17.33 27.71 59.36
CA SER A 110 -16.24 26.95 60.00
C SER A 110 -15.35 27.79 60.94
N LEU A 111 -15.46 29.12 60.89
CA LEU A 111 -14.67 30.08 61.67
C LEU A 111 -15.38 30.62 62.92
N ARG A 112 -16.60 30.18 63.23
CA ARG A 112 -17.32 30.55 64.46
C ARG A 112 -17.44 29.35 65.40
N ARG A 113 -16.32 28.96 66.01
CA ARG A 113 -16.27 28.08 67.19
C ARG A 113 -16.07 28.99 68.42
N PRO A 114 -16.97 29.01 69.42
CA PRO A 114 -16.73 29.70 70.69
C PRO A 114 -15.68 29.01 71.55
#